data_AF-A0A955HI73-F1
#
_entry.id   AF-A0A955HI73-F1
#
_cell.length_a   1.000
_cell.length_b   1.000
_cell.length_c   1.000
_cell.angle_alpha   90.00
_cell.angle_beta   90.00
_cell.angle_gamma   90.00
#
_symmetry.space_group_name_H-M   'P 1'
#
loop_
_entity.id
_entity.type
_entity.pdbx_description
1 polymer ?
#
loop_
_entity_poly.entity_id
_entity_poly.type
_entity_poly.pdbx_seq_one_letter_code
_entity_poly.pdbx_strand_id
1 'polypeptide(L)'
;MLGQWFGSFLQKVVSFHAYIGALMLVLYMIVTMATSVYEFVANLHQYLFAGGSLTDQLASQVETLHGLALAFVFYKAFRVMLAYAESGHLSLKYTLEIAIIAPIVEIVFNWQRLPIELAAIFALFAILTSTVYLFFYPVLRQVDKDYRKAYEAD
;
A
#
# COMPACT_ATOMS: atom_id res chain seq x y z
N MET A 1 -24.04 -11.68 34.41
CA MET A 1 -24.14 -12.65 33.30
C MET A 1 -24.59 -12.00 31.98
N LEU A 2 -25.68 -11.22 31.93
CA LEU A 2 -26.17 -10.58 30.69
C LEU A 2 -25.18 -9.58 30.03
N GLY A 3 -24.47 -8.77 30.83
CA GLY A 3 -23.49 -7.80 30.30
C GLY A 3 -22.24 -8.44 29.67
N GLN A 4 -21.75 -9.56 30.20
CA GLN A 4 -20.64 -10.32 29.61
C GLN A 4 -21.06 -11.03 28.32
N TRP A 5 -22.29 -11.54 28.27
CA TRP A 5 -22.85 -12.14 27.06
C TRP A 5 -23.02 -11.10 25.94
N PHE A 6 -23.56 -9.92 26.25
CA PHE A 6 -23.71 -8.84 25.27
C PHE A 6 -22.36 -8.29 24.77
N GLY A 7 -21.38 -8.13 25.67
CA GLY A 7 -20.03 -7.71 25.29
C GLY A 7 -19.34 -8.70 24.35
N SER A 8 -19.40 -10.00 24.66
CA SER A 8 -18.81 -11.04 23.79
C SER A 8 -19.54 -11.18 22.44
N PHE A 9 -20.85 -10.93 22.40
CA PHE A 9 -21.60 -10.87 21.15
C PHE A 9 -21.18 -9.68 20.28
N LEU A 10 -21.11 -8.47 20.85
CA LEU A 10 -20.65 -7.29 20.12
C LEU A 10 -19.22 -7.46 19.60
N GLN A 11 -18.33 -8.02 20.39
CA GLN A 11 -16.95 -8.27 19.98
C GLN A 11 -16.88 -9.22 18.78
N LYS A 12 -17.72 -10.27 18.74
CA LYS A 12 -17.82 -11.19 17.60
C LYS A 12 -18.38 -10.53 16.34
N VAL A 13 -19.38 -9.66 16.48
CA VAL A 13 -19.96 -8.94 15.34
C VAL A 13 -18.95 -7.94 14.76
N VAL A 14 -18.26 -7.18 15.62
CA VAL A 14 -17.23 -6.23 15.21
C VAL A 14 -16.06 -6.96 14.55
N SER A 15 -15.59 -8.06 15.13
CA SER A 15 -14.50 -8.83 14.52
C SER A 15 -14.91 -9.45 13.19
N PHE A 16 -16.11 -10.00 13.08
CA PHE A 16 -16.64 -10.53 11.82
C PHE A 16 -16.71 -9.46 10.72
N HIS A 17 -17.21 -8.26 11.06
CA HIS A 17 -17.24 -7.14 10.13
C HIS A 17 -15.83 -6.71 9.70
N ALA A 18 -14.88 -6.66 10.64
CA ALA A 18 -13.48 -6.38 10.32
C ALA A 18 -12.86 -7.44 9.41
N TYR A 19 -13.16 -8.73 9.62
CA TYR A 19 -12.69 -9.81 8.75
C TYR A 19 -13.26 -9.73 7.34
N ILE A 20 -14.55 -9.44 7.18
CA ILE A 20 -15.15 -9.21 5.86
C ILE A 20 -14.51 -8.01 5.19
N GLY A 21 -14.35 -6.90 5.91
CA GLY A 21 -13.71 -5.69 5.39
C GLY A 21 -12.28 -5.97 4.92
N ALA A 22 -11.49 -6.68 5.72
CA ALA A 22 -10.14 -7.12 5.35
C ALA A 22 -10.16 -8.03 4.12
N LEU A 23 -11.05 -9.02 4.06
CA LEU A 23 -11.17 -9.92 2.91
C LEU A 23 -11.50 -9.15 1.62
N MET A 24 -12.47 -8.23 1.68
CA MET A 24 -12.85 -7.37 0.56
C MET A 24 -11.68 -6.49 0.10
N LEU A 25 -10.90 -5.93 1.04
CA LEU A 25 -9.68 -5.18 0.74
C LEU A 25 -8.64 -6.04 0.02
N VAL A 26 -8.37 -7.25 0.52
CA VAL A 26 -7.42 -8.17 -0.13
C VAL A 26 -7.88 -8.51 -1.55
N LEU A 27 -9.16 -8.85 -1.73
CA LEU A 27 -9.71 -9.16 -3.05
C LEU A 27 -9.60 -7.97 -4.00
N TYR A 28 -9.95 -6.78 -3.54
CA TYR A 28 -9.80 -5.54 -4.30
C TYR A 28 -8.34 -5.34 -4.73
N MET A 29 -7.39 -5.45 -3.80
CA MET A 29 -5.97 -5.29 -4.10
C MET A 29 -5.44 -6.32 -5.09
N ILE A 30 -5.86 -7.59 -4.98
CA ILE A 30 -5.48 -8.64 -5.94
C ILE A 30 -6.01 -8.31 -7.33
N VAL A 31 -7.29 -7.96 -7.43
CA VAL A 31 -7.92 -7.61 -8.72
C VAL A 31 -7.22 -6.40 -9.34
N THR A 32 -7.03 -5.31 -8.59
CA THR A 32 -6.39 -4.10 -9.10
C THR A 32 -4.93 -4.33 -9.47
N MET A 33 -4.20 -5.17 -8.72
CA MET A 33 -2.83 -5.53 -9.08
C MET A 33 -2.80 -6.37 -10.37
N ALA A 34 -3.73 -7.32 -10.54
CA ALA A 34 -3.83 -8.13 -11.75
C ALA A 34 -4.19 -7.29 -12.99
N THR A 35 -5.14 -6.35 -12.87
CA THR A 35 -5.49 -5.45 -13.97
C THR A 35 -4.32 -4.55 -14.34
N SER A 36 -3.61 -3.98 -13.34
CA SER A 36 -2.44 -3.13 -13.57
C SER A 36 -1.32 -3.87 -14.30
N VAL A 37 -1.06 -5.14 -13.93
CA VAL A 37 -0.06 -5.98 -14.61
C VAL A 37 -0.50 -6.32 -16.04
N TYR A 38 -1.77 -6.63 -16.24
CA TYR A 38 -2.29 -6.94 -17.58
C TYR A 38 -2.18 -5.73 -18.52
N GLU A 39 -2.60 -4.55 -18.07
CA GLU A 39 -2.49 -3.30 -18.82
C GLU A 39 -1.04 -2.98 -19.17
N PHE A 40 -0.12 -3.15 -18.21
CA PHE A 40 1.31 -2.98 -18.45
C PHE A 40 1.83 -3.90 -19.57
N VAL A 41 1.49 -5.19 -19.53
CA VAL A 41 1.93 -6.17 -20.53
C VAL A 41 1.33 -5.87 -21.90
N ALA A 42 0.04 -5.52 -21.96
CA ALA A 42 -0.63 -5.14 -23.21
C ALA A 42 0.02 -3.91 -23.85
N ASN A 43 0.29 -2.87 -23.05
CA ASN A 43 0.95 -1.64 -23.51
C ASN A 43 2.39 -1.90 -23.97
N LEU A 44 3.14 -2.75 -23.25
CA LEU A 44 4.49 -3.14 -23.65
C LEU A 44 4.50 -3.93 -24.97
N HIS A 45 3.56 -4.87 -25.14
CA HIS A 45 3.43 -5.64 -26.38
C HIS A 45 3.11 -4.72 -27.58
N GLN A 46 2.17 -3.78 -27.41
CA GLN A 46 1.87 -2.81 -28.44
C GLN A 46 3.08 -1.92 -28.77
N TYR A 47 3.87 -1.52 -27.78
CA TYR A 47 5.10 -0.76 -28.00
C TYR A 47 6.15 -1.55 -28.79
N LEU A 48 6.46 -2.78 -28.36
CA LEU A 48 7.52 -3.59 -28.95
C LEU A 48 7.18 -4.12 -30.34
N PHE A 49 5.91 -4.44 -30.60
CA PHE A 49 5.51 -5.16 -31.81
C PHE A 49 4.63 -4.36 -32.78
N ALA A 50 3.95 -3.29 -32.35
CA ALA A 50 3.00 -2.56 -33.20
C ALA A 50 3.49 -1.16 -33.65
N GLY A 51 4.63 -0.66 -33.16
CA GLY A 51 5.31 0.52 -33.74
C GLY A 51 4.48 1.81 -33.75
N GLY A 52 3.92 2.22 -32.60
CA GLY A 52 3.13 3.45 -32.45
C GLY A 52 3.96 4.76 -32.47
N SER A 53 3.29 5.90 -32.63
CA SER A 53 3.89 7.24 -32.61
C SER A 53 4.38 7.63 -31.19
N LEU A 54 5.52 8.33 -31.10
CA LEU A 54 6.20 8.69 -29.84
C LEU A 54 5.33 9.49 -28.84
N THR A 55 4.41 10.34 -29.34
CA THR A 55 3.59 11.23 -28.51
C THR A 55 2.40 10.52 -27.85
N ASP A 56 1.71 9.62 -28.57
CA ASP A 56 0.66 8.79 -27.97
C ASP A 56 1.25 7.75 -27.00
N GLN A 57 2.48 7.31 -27.26
CA GLN A 57 3.23 6.39 -26.41
C GLN A 57 3.69 7.01 -25.08
N LEU A 58 4.04 8.31 -25.04
CA LEU A 58 4.42 8.96 -23.79
C LEU A 58 3.24 9.11 -22.82
N ALA A 59 2.04 9.40 -23.34
CA ALA A 59 0.83 9.49 -22.54
C ALA A 59 0.44 8.12 -21.95
N SER A 60 0.48 7.05 -22.77
CA SER A 60 0.19 5.70 -22.29
C SER A 60 1.26 5.16 -21.33
N GLN A 61 2.52 5.56 -21.47
CA GLN A 61 3.59 5.22 -20.53
C GLN A 61 3.36 5.84 -19.16
N VAL A 62 2.93 7.10 -19.06
CA VAL A 62 2.69 7.74 -17.75
C VAL A 62 1.59 7.01 -16.98
N GLU A 63 0.51 6.61 -17.65
CA GLU A 63 -0.59 5.85 -17.05
C GLU A 63 -0.15 4.44 -16.64
N THR A 64 0.66 3.79 -17.49
CA THR A 64 1.24 2.47 -17.23
C THR A 64 2.21 2.48 -16.05
N LEU A 65 3.10 3.48 -15.97
CA LEU A 65 4.03 3.64 -14.84
C LEU A 65 3.28 3.99 -13.56
N HIS A 66 2.19 4.77 -13.63
CA HIS A 66 1.34 5.05 -12.47
C HIS A 66 0.74 3.76 -11.91
N GLY A 67 0.13 2.93 -12.76
CA GLY A 67 -0.44 1.64 -12.35
C GLY A 67 0.60 0.71 -11.73
N LEU A 68 1.81 0.67 -12.29
CA LEU A 68 2.93 -0.12 -11.74
C LEU A 68 3.41 0.43 -10.38
N ALA A 69 3.51 1.75 -10.24
CA ALA A 69 3.87 2.37 -8.97
C ALA A 69 2.81 2.12 -7.89
N LEU A 70 1.54 2.16 -8.28
CA LEU A 70 0.40 1.85 -7.41
C LEU A 70 0.36 0.36 -7.03
N ALA A 71 0.74 -0.55 -7.93
CA ALA A 71 0.94 -1.96 -7.62
C ALA A 71 2.03 -2.20 -6.55
N PHE A 72 3.13 -1.42 -6.56
CA PHE A 72 4.13 -1.48 -5.48
C PHE A 72 3.58 -1.02 -4.14
N VAL A 73 2.75 0.03 -4.12
CA VAL A 73 2.05 0.48 -2.91
C VAL A 73 1.13 -0.62 -2.38
N PHE A 74 0.37 -1.27 -3.26
CA PHE A 74 -0.48 -2.40 -2.86
C PHE A 74 0.30 -3.60 -2.36
N TYR A 75 1.42 -3.95 -2.99
CA TYR A 75 2.29 -5.02 -2.49
C TYR A 75 2.72 -4.74 -1.03
N LYS A 76 3.09 -3.50 -0.72
CA LYS A 76 3.45 -3.11 0.65
C LYS A 76 2.25 -3.13 1.60
N ALA A 77 1.08 -2.65 1.18
CA ALA A 77 -0.15 -2.72 1.97
C ALA A 77 -0.54 -4.18 2.28
N PHE A 78 -0.32 -5.09 1.32
CA PHE A 78 -0.56 -6.52 1.52
C PHE A 78 0.40 -7.11 2.55
N ARG A 79 1.67 -6.68 2.53
CA ARG A 79 2.65 -7.07 3.58
C ARG A 79 2.26 -6.56 4.96
N VAL A 80 1.65 -5.38 5.09
CA VAL A 80 1.08 -4.90 6.37
C VAL A 80 -0.06 -5.82 6.84
N MET A 81 -0.97 -6.18 5.94
CA MET A 81 -2.09 -7.08 6.29
C MET A 81 -1.60 -8.46 6.72
N LEU A 82 -0.62 -9.04 6.01
CA LEU A 82 -0.01 -10.31 6.40
C LEU A 82 0.67 -10.23 7.76
N ALA A 83 1.50 -9.19 8.00
CA ALA A 83 2.15 -9.00 9.29
C ALA A 83 1.14 -8.89 10.44
N TYR A 84 0.03 -8.18 10.21
CA TYR A 84 -1.06 -8.09 11.18
C TYR A 84 -1.78 -9.42 11.40
N ALA A 85 -2.02 -10.20 10.33
CA ALA A 85 -2.66 -11.51 10.45
C ALA A 85 -1.79 -12.53 11.20
N GLU A 86 -0.47 -12.48 11.00
CA GLU A 86 0.49 -13.38 11.66
C GLU A 86 0.73 -13.00 13.12
N SER A 87 1.00 -11.72 13.40
CA SER A 87 1.47 -11.27 14.71
C SER A 87 0.45 -10.49 15.55
N GLY A 88 -0.71 -10.14 15.00
CA GLY A 88 -1.67 -9.21 15.62
C GLY A 88 -1.19 -7.76 15.70
N HIS A 89 0.03 -7.47 15.21
CA HIS A 89 0.64 -6.15 15.26
C HIS A 89 0.83 -5.57 13.85
N LEU A 90 0.58 -4.26 13.72
CA LEU A 90 0.87 -3.53 12.48
C LEU A 90 2.39 -3.33 12.37
N SER A 91 3.00 -3.81 11.28
CA SER A 91 4.42 -3.58 11.03
C SER A 91 4.66 -2.11 10.68
N LEU A 92 5.15 -1.35 11.65
CA LEU A 92 5.42 0.09 11.54
C LEU A 92 6.37 0.41 10.38
N LYS A 93 7.30 -0.51 10.08
CA LYS A 93 8.21 -0.40 8.94
C LYS A 93 7.44 -0.32 7.61
N TYR A 94 6.54 -1.26 7.35
CA TYR A 94 5.79 -1.28 6.10
C TYR A 94 4.77 -0.13 6.03
N THR A 95 4.18 0.25 7.17
CA THR A 95 3.28 1.41 7.25
C THR A 95 4.00 2.71 6.88
N LEU A 96 5.21 2.94 7.42
CA LEU A 96 5.99 4.13 7.08
C LEU A 96 6.44 4.12 5.61
N GLU A 97 6.83 2.96 5.06
CA GLU A 97 7.15 2.84 3.64
C GLU A 97 5.96 3.22 2.74
N ILE A 98 4.74 2.81 3.08
CA ILE A 98 3.52 3.21 2.34
C ILE A 98 3.26 4.71 2.49
N ALA A 99 3.37 5.25 3.71
CA ALA A 99 3.18 6.67 3.99
C ALA A 99 4.17 7.57 3.23
N ILE A 100 5.35 7.05 2.86
CA ILE A 100 6.32 7.75 2.02
C ILE A 100 5.98 7.57 0.53
N ILE A 101 5.74 6.34 0.07
CA ILE A 101 5.60 6.05 -1.36
C ILE A 101 4.29 6.61 -1.92
N ALA A 102 3.17 6.48 -1.21
CA ALA A 102 1.86 6.92 -1.71
C ALA A 102 1.81 8.40 -2.12
N PRO A 103 2.23 9.38 -1.30
CA PRO A 103 2.26 10.79 -1.72
C PRO A 103 3.26 11.05 -2.86
N ILE A 104 4.38 10.31 -2.93
CA ILE A 104 5.34 10.43 -4.03
C ILE A 104 4.71 9.96 -5.35
N VAL A 105 4.03 8.81 -5.34
CA VAL A 105 3.32 8.29 -6.51
C VAL A 105 2.26 9.28 -6.99
N GLU A 106 1.51 9.86 -6.06
CA GLU A 106 0.48 10.85 -6.38
C GLU A 106 1.06 12.12 -7.01
N ILE A 107 2.16 12.65 -6.45
CA ILE A 107 2.86 13.83 -7.01
C ILE A 107 3.43 13.53 -8.40
N VAL A 108 4.11 12.40 -8.58
CA VAL A 108 4.82 12.08 -9.83
C VAL A 108 3.85 11.82 -10.98
N PHE A 109 2.75 11.12 -10.69
CA PHE A 109 1.88 10.59 -11.74
C PHE A 109 0.54 11.31 -11.88
N ASN A 110 0.06 12.00 -10.84
CA ASN A 110 -1.18 12.75 -10.88
C ASN A 110 -0.97 14.28 -10.78
N TRP A 111 0.25 14.77 -11.09
CA TRP A 111 0.62 16.19 -10.98
C TRP A 111 -0.37 17.15 -11.65
N GLN A 112 -0.90 16.78 -12.83
CA GLN A 112 -1.80 17.65 -13.60
C GLN A 112 -3.17 17.85 -12.96
N ARG A 113 -3.64 16.90 -12.13
CA ARG A 113 -4.93 16.99 -11.43
C ARG A 113 -4.76 17.39 -9.96
N LEU A 114 -3.52 17.46 -9.48
CA LEU A 114 -3.21 17.74 -8.09
C LEU A 114 -3.06 19.26 -7.87
N PRO A 115 -3.89 19.90 -7.01
CA PRO A 115 -3.71 21.29 -6.64
C PRO A 115 -2.31 21.52 -6.06
N ILE A 116 -1.70 22.66 -6.35
CA ILE A 116 -0.32 22.94 -5.95
C ILE A 116 -0.15 22.94 -4.42
N GLU A 117 -1.18 23.37 -3.69
CA GLU A 117 -1.22 23.36 -2.23
C GLU A 117 -1.16 21.92 -1.69
N LEU A 118 -1.93 21.02 -2.31
CA LEU A 118 -1.96 19.62 -1.91
C LEU A 118 -0.66 18.90 -2.30
N ALA A 119 -0.09 19.24 -3.45
CA ALA A 119 1.22 18.75 -3.89
C ALA A 119 2.32 19.16 -2.89
N ALA A 120 2.31 20.40 -2.41
CA ALA A 120 3.24 20.89 -1.39
C ALA A 120 3.07 20.15 -0.06
N ILE A 121 1.84 19.90 0.37
CA ILE A 121 1.54 19.11 1.59
C ILE A 121 2.08 17.69 1.45
N PHE A 122 1.82 17.02 0.32
CA PHE A 122 2.30 15.67 0.06
C PHE A 122 3.82 15.61 -0.01
N ALA A 123 4.48 16.60 -0.62
CA ALA A 123 5.93 16.67 -0.69
C ALA A 123 6.53 16.84 0.71
N LEU A 124 6.00 17.77 1.50
CA LEU A 124 6.45 17.99 2.87
C LEU A 124 6.22 16.74 3.74
N PHE A 125 5.05 16.13 3.63
CA PHE A 125 4.72 14.90 4.36
C PHE A 125 5.66 13.75 3.99
N ALA A 126 5.94 13.54 2.69
CA ALA A 126 6.86 12.52 2.22
C ALA A 126 8.29 12.77 2.74
N ILE A 127 8.78 14.02 2.71
CA ILE A 127 10.12 14.38 3.20
C ILE A 127 10.23 14.17 4.71
N LEU A 128 9.27 14.67 5.49
CA LEU A 128 9.27 14.51 6.95
C LEU A 128 9.19 13.04 7.35
N THR A 129 8.30 12.27 6.71
CA THR A 129 8.14 10.84 7.00
C THR A 129 9.38 10.05 6.57
N SER A 130 10.00 10.39 5.45
CA SER A 130 11.27 9.78 5.01
C SER A 130 12.39 10.08 5.99
N THR A 131 12.45 11.31 6.51
CA THR A 131 13.42 11.72 7.52
C THR A 131 13.25 10.88 8.78
N VAL A 132 12.02 10.78 9.31
CA VAL A 132 11.70 9.92 10.46
C VAL A 132 12.08 8.46 10.18
N TYR A 133 11.73 7.92 9.01
CA TYR A 133 12.05 6.54 8.65
C TYR A 133 13.56 6.28 8.64
N LEU A 134 14.37 7.19 8.07
CA LEU A 134 15.81 7.05 8.01
C LEU A 134 16.47 7.16 9.39
N PHE A 135 16.08 8.16 10.20
CA PHE A 135 16.63 8.34 11.54
C PHE A 135 16.30 7.18 12.48
N PHE A 136 15.07 6.66 12.41
CA PHE A 136 14.61 5.59 13.29
C PHE A 136 14.70 4.19 12.68
N TYR A 137 15.29 4.04 11.48
CA TYR A 137 15.43 2.75 10.80
C TYR A 137 16.02 1.63 11.67
N PRO A 138 17.10 1.87 12.46
CA PRO A 138 17.67 0.83 13.32
C PRO A 138 16.69 0.33 14.38
N VAL A 139 15.92 1.25 14.98
CA VAL A 139 14.91 0.97 16.01
C VAL A 139 13.74 0.20 15.40
N LEU A 140 13.24 0.67 14.25
CA LEU A 140 12.17 -0.02 13.51
C LEU A 140 12.55 -1.46 13.17
N ARG A 141 13.80 -1.68 12.73
CA ARG A 141 14.30 -3.02 12.43
C ARG A 141 14.43 -3.91 13.66
N GLN A 142 14.73 -3.35 14.83
CA GLN A 142 14.81 -4.09 16.07
C GLN A 142 13.42 -4.51 16.56
N VAL A 143 12.47 -3.58 16.57
CA VAL A 143 11.08 -3.83 16.97
C VAL A 143 10.43 -4.94 16.11
N ASP A 144 10.63 -4.89 14.79
CA ASP A 144 10.10 -5.90 13.86
C ASP A 144 10.70 -7.31 14.11
N LYS A 145 11.96 -7.39 14.56
CA LYS A 145 12.59 -8.65 14.97
C LYS A 145 12.05 -9.16 16.30
N ASP A 146 11.83 -8.26 17.26
CA ASP A 146 11.36 -8.63 18.58
C ASP A 146 9.93 -9.18 18.52
N TYR A 147 9.06 -8.59 17.68
CA TYR A 147 7.72 -9.14 17.42
C TYR A 147 7.76 -10.54 16.78
N ARG A 148 8.63 -10.76 15.81
CA ARG A 148 8.79 -12.10 15.19
C ARG A 148 9.27 -13.15 16.20
N LYS A 149 10.22 -12.79 17.07
CA LYS A 149 10.72 -13.71 18.10
C LYS A 149 9.68 -14.05 19.15
N ALA A 150 8.84 -13.08 19.54
CA ALA A 150 7.75 -13.33 20.48
C ALA A 150 6.73 -14.31 19.89
N TYR A 151 6.40 -14.17 18.60
CA TYR A 151 5.52 -15.10 17.90
C TYR A 151 6.11 -16.51 17.74
N GLU A 152 7.40 -16.65 17.42
CA GLU A 152 8.06 -17.95 17.26
C GLU A 152 8.27 -18.70 18.59
N ALA A 153 8.04 -18.05 19.74
CA ALA A 153 8.21 -18.62 21.07
C ALA A 153 6.91 -19.11 21.73
N ASP A 154 5.75 -18.75 21.17
CA ASP A 154 4.41 -19.20 21.57
C ASP A 154 3.92 -20.38 20.68
#